data_AF-H0I1N9-F1
#
_entry.id   AF-H0I1N9-F1
#
_cell.length_a   1.000
_cell.length_b   1.000
_cell.length_c   1.000
_cell.angle_alpha   90.00
_cell.angle_beta   90.00
_cell.angle_gamma   90.00
#
_symmetry.space_group_name_H-M   'P 1'
#
loop_
_entity.id
_entity.type
_entity.pdbx_description
1 polymer ?
#
loop_
_entity_poly.entity_id
_entity_poly.type
_entity_poly.pdbx_seq_one_letter_code
_entity_poly.pdbx_strand_id
1 'polypeptide(L)' 'MLVAIAHSLAGAGGTLGFPEISSRAVELESLLIEGKIDDRTSAALDQLIQAVETVSDRSD' A
#
# COMPACT_ATOMS: atom_id res chain seq x y z
N MET A 1 9.84 -5.39 -8.47
CA MET A 1 10.27 -4.92 -7.13
C MET A 1 9.10 -4.31 -6.36
N LEU A 2 8.39 -3.32 -6.91
CA LEU A 2 7.27 -2.66 -6.23
C LEU A 2 6.08 -3.59 -5.90
N VAL A 3 5.71 -4.52 -6.80
CA VAL A 3 4.71 -5.57 -6.53
C VAL A 3 4.99 -6.34 -5.24
N ALA A 4 6.22 -6.80 -5.05
CA ALA A 4 6.60 -7.59 -3.88
C ALA A 4 6.55 -6.78 -2.58
N ILE A 5 6.85 -5.48 -2.66
CA ILE A 5 6.73 -4.55 -1.54
C ILE A 5 5.25 -4.35 -1.18
N ALA A 6 4.40 -4.10 -2.17
CA ALA A 6 2.96 -3.95 -1.98
C ALA A 6 2.36 -5.24 -1.37
N HIS A 7 2.71 -6.41 -1.89
CA HIS A 7 2.32 -7.69 -1.32
C HIS A 7 2.74 -7.84 0.16
N SER A 8 3.99 -7.51 0.47
CA SER A 8 4.51 -7.64 1.84
C SER A 8 3.80 -6.70 2.80
N LEU A 9 3.51 -5.46 2.37
CA LEU A 9 2.74 -4.49 3.14
C LEU A 9 1.29 -4.92 3.33
N ALA A 10 0.67 -5.54 2.33
CA ALA A 10 -0.68 -6.09 2.45
C ALA A 10 -0.76 -7.12 3.58
N GLY A 11 0.17 -8.07 3.61
CA GLY A 11 0.25 -9.09 4.66
C GLY A 11 0.64 -8.53 6.03
N ALA A 12 1.64 -7.65 6.08
CA ALA A 12 2.08 -7.02 7.33
C ALA A 12 0.98 -6.14 7.94
N GLY A 13 0.31 -5.31 7.14
CA GLY A 13 -0.80 -4.47 7.59
C GLY A 13 -1.94 -5.29 8.19
N GLY A 14 -2.30 -6.42 7.58
CA GLY A 14 -3.31 -7.33 8.14
C GLY A 14 -2.88 -7.95 9.46
N THR A 15 -1.63 -8.41 9.55
CA THR A 15 -1.10 -9.07 10.77
C THR A 15 -0.92 -8.09 11.93
N LEU A 16 -0.49 -6.86 11.64
CA LEU A 16 -0.20 -5.84 12.65
C LEU A 16 -1.42 -4.99 13.03
N GLY A 17 -2.57 -5.18 12.39
CA GLY A 17 -3.79 -4.45 12.72
C GLY A 17 -3.92 -3.06 12.07
N PHE A 18 -3.29 -2.86 10.91
CA PHE A 18 -3.41 -1.67 10.07
C PHE A 18 -4.25 -1.97 8.82
N PRO A 19 -5.59 -2.05 8.93
CA PRO A 19 -6.45 -2.46 7.83
C PRO A 19 -6.42 -1.49 6.64
N GLU A 20 -6.25 -0.19 6.88
CA GLU A 20 -6.10 0.81 5.82
C GLU A 20 -4.83 0.55 4.98
N ILE A 21 -3.67 0.36 5.63
CA ILE A 21 -2.41 0.03 4.95
C ILE A 21 -2.56 -1.28 4.16
N SER A 22 -3.17 -2.30 4.78
CA SER A 22 -3.40 -3.59 4.12
C SER A 22 -4.23 -3.45 2.84
N SER A 23 -5.36 -2.74 2.93
CA SER A 23 -6.27 -2.53 1.79
C SER A 23 -5.61 -1.74 0.65
N ARG A 24 -4.90 -0.64 0.97
CA ARG A 24 -4.22 0.20 -0.04
C ARG A 24 -3.08 -0.56 -0.72
N ALA A 25 -2.38 -1.39 0.04
CA ALA A 25 -1.30 -2.21 -0.51
C ALA A 25 -1.83 -3.30 -1.47
N VAL A 26 -2.98 -3.91 -1.18
CA VAL A 26 -3.66 -4.85 -2.12
C VAL A 26 -4.11 -4.15 -3.40
N GLU A 27 -4.65 -2.94 -3.28
CA GLU A 27 -5.06 -2.13 -4.42
C GLU A 27 -3.86 -1.82 -5.34
N LEU A 28 -2.76 -1.33 -4.76
CA LEU A 28 -1.52 -1.06 -5.50
C LEU A 28 -0.93 -2.33 -6.11
N GLU A 29 -0.89 -3.45 -5.37
CA GLU A 29 -0.40 -4.73 -5.87
C GLU A 29 -1.18 -5.17 -7.11
N SER A 30 -2.51 -5.07 -7.07
CA SER A 30 -3.40 -5.44 -8.17
C SER A 30 -3.13 -4.60 -9.42
N LEU A 31 -3.02 -3.28 -9.29
CA LEU A 31 -2.73 -2.37 -10.41
C LEU A 31 -1.37 -2.67 -11.05
N LEU A 32 -0.36 -2.98 -10.24
CA LEU A 32 0.97 -3.30 -10.72
C LEU A 32 1.05 -4.68 -11.41
N ILE A 33 0.28 -5.66 -10.93
CA ILE A 33 0.15 -6.98 -11.59
C ILE A 33 -0.53 -6.83 -12.96
N GLU A 34 -1.52 -5.95 -13.08
CA GLU A 34 -2.18 -5.63 -14.35
C GLU A 34 -1.25 -4.90 -15.35
N GLY A 35 -0.03 -4.55 -14.94
CA GLY A 35 0.94 -3.84 -15.78
C GLY A 35 0.56 -2.38 -16.05
N LYS A 36 -0.41 -1.84 -15.29
CA LYS A 36 -0.82 -0.45 -15.39
C LYS A 36 0.18 0.38 -14.62
N ILE A 37 0.93 1.22 -15.34
CA ILE A 37 1.70 2.31 -14.75
C ILE A 37 1.11 3.59 -15.34
N ASP A 38 -0.03 3.98 -14.77
CA ASP A 38 -0.80 5.15 -15.15
C ASP A 38 -1.10 6.00 -13.90
N ASP A 39 -1.90 7.06 -14.08
CA ASP A 39 -2.26 7.97 -13.00
C ASP A 39 -2.96 7.27 -11.83
N ARG A 40 -3.64 6.14 -12.05
CA ARG A 40 -4.27 5.37 -10.97
C ARG A 40 -3.23 4.65 -10.13
N THR A 41 -2.21 4.07 -10.76
CA THR A 41 -1.11 3.43 -10.04
C THR A 41 -0.33 4.45 -9.21
N SER A 42 -0.11 5.66 -9.74
CA SER A 42 0.51 6.75 -8.96
C SER A 42 -0.38 7.17 -7.77
N ALA A 43 -1.68 7.39 -7.99
CA ALA A 43 -2.59 7.76 -6.92
C ALA A 43 -2.71 6.68 -5.83
N ALA A 44 -2.72 5.39 -6.20
CA ALA A 44 -2.73 4.29 -5.25
C ALA A 44 -1.42 4.22 -4.42
N LEU A 45 -0.28 4.51 -5.04
CA LEU A 45 1.00 4.61 -4.34
C LEU A 45 1.00 5.78 -3.34
N ASP A 46 0.53 6.96 -3.74
CA ASP A 46 0.46 8.13 -2.87
C ASP A 46 -0.46 7.89 -1.67
N GLN A 47 -1.61 7.25 -1.88
CA GLN A 47 -2.53 6.87 -0.80
C GLN A 47 -1.91 5.87 0.17
N LEU A 48 -1.14 4.89 -0.35
CA LEU A 48 -0.43 3.94 0.51
C LEU A 48 0.64 4.63 1.34
N ILE A 49 1.41 5.55 0.75
CA ILE A 49 2.41 6.35 1.46
C ILE A 49 1.76 7.16 2.58
N GLN A 50 0.67 7.88 2.27
CA GLN A 50 -0.06 8.67 3.25
C GLN A 50 -0.59 7.82 4.42
N ALA A 51 -1.07 6.60 4.14
CA ALA A 51 -1.53 5.69 5.18
C ALA A 51 -0.39 5.23 6.10
N VAL A 52 0.80 4.98 5.56
CA VAL A 52 2.00 4.62 6.34
C VAL A 52 2.49 5.80 7.19
N GLU A 53 2.54 7.00 6.62
CA GLU A 53 2.93 8.22 7.33
C GLU A 53 1.98 8.52 8.49
N THR A 54 0.68 8.38 8.28
CA THR A 54 -0.34 8.57 9.33
C THR A 54 -0.14 7.64 10.52
N VAL A 55 0.32 6.41 10.28
CA VAL A 55 0.62 5.44 11.35
C VAL A 55 1.94 5.78 12.05
N SER A 56 2.97 6.20 11.29
CA SER A 56 4.25 6.61 11.88
C SER A 56 4.09 7.81 12.80
N ASP A 57 3.37 8.86 12.36
CA ASP A 57 3.17 10.09 13.13
C ASP A 57 2.36 9.86 14.43
N ARG A 58 1.58 8.79 14.49
CA ARG A 58 0.84 8.36 15.70
C ARG A 58 1.66 7.51 16.67
N SER A 59 2.83 7.07 16.24
CA SER A 59 3.71 6.18 17.00
C SER A 59 4.81 6.94 17.75
N ASP A 60 4.95 8.25 17.49
CA ASP A 60 5.79 9.22 18.23
C ASP A 60 5.05 9.84 19.43
#